data_AF-A0A526Z417-F1
#
_entry.id   AF-A0A526Z417-F1
#
_cell.length_a   1.000
_cell.length_b   1.000
_cell.length_c   1.000
_cell.angle_alpha   90.00
_cell.angle_beta   90.00
_cell.angle_gamma   90.00
#
_symmetry.space_group_name_H-M   'P 1'
#
loop_
_entity.id
_entity.type
_entity.pdbx_description
1 polymer ?
#
loop_
_entity_poly.entity_id
_entity_poly.type
_entity_poly.pdbx_seq_one_letter_code
_entity_poly.pdbx_strand_id
1 'polypeptide(L)'
;KDIDGLGRFVLTQEAQELARLANVETPKLRTHDRQGRRIDLVEFHPAYHALMRRSVANGLHSSVWENGDAEIGRRHQVRAARFYLTAQL
;
A
#
# COMPACT_ATOMS: atom_id res chain seq x y z
N LYS A 1 -7.82 -11.39 14.97
CA LYS A 1 -8.99 -10.83 14.24
C LYS A 1 -8.56 -9.89 13.11
N ASP A 2 -7.89 -8.77 13.38
CA ASP A 2 -7.42 -7.85 12.32
C ASP A 2 -6.29 -8.45 11.45
N ILE A 3 -5.28 -9.03 12.10
CA ILE A 3 -4.12 -9.66 11.42
C ILE A 3 -4.55 -10.88 10.57
N ASP A 4 -5.54 -11.67 11.01
CA ASP A 4 -6.04 -12.83 10.25
C ASP A 4 -6.72 -12.39 8.95
N GLY A 5 -7.46 -11.27 8.98
CA GLY A 5 -8.08 -10.68 7.80
C GLY A 5 -7.04 -10.18 6.79
N LEU A 6 -5.98 -9.53 7.29
CA LEU A 6 -4.84 -9.13 6.47
C LEU A 6 -4.11 -10.34 5.88
N GLY A 7 -3.85 -11.36 6.69
CA GLY A 7 -3.20 -12.60 6.27
C GLY A 7 -3.96 -13.35 5.17
N ARG A 8 -5.31 -13.39 5.26
CA ARG A 8 -6.12 -13.94 4.17
C ARG A 8 -6.01 -13.11 2.90
N PHE A 9 -6.10 -11.79 3.01
CA PHE A 9 -6.03 -10.90 1.85
C PHE A 9 -4.72 -11.08 1.07
N VAL A 10 -3.57 -11.12 1.74
CA VAL A 10 -2.26 -11.19 1.05
C VAL A 10 -2.07 -12.47 0.23
N LEU A 11 -2.84 -13.52 0.51
CA LEU A 11 -2.82 -14.79 -0.23
C LEU A 11 -3.96 -14.93 -1.25
N THR A 12 -4.83 -13.93 -1.39
CA THR A 12 -5.89 -13.97 -2.41
C THR A 12 -5.33 -13.78 -3.81
N GLN A 13 -5.97 -14.39 -4.80
CA GLN A 13 -5.59 -14.26 -6.21
C GLN A 13 -5.66 -12.79 -6.65
N GLU A 14 -6.66 -12.05 -6.19
CA GLU A 14 -6.86 -10.65 -6.50
C GLU A 14 -5.69 -9.80 -5.98
N ALA A 15 -5.24 -10.03 -4.74
CA ALA A 15 -4.11 -9.29 -4.18
C ALA A 15 -2.79 -9.61 -4.89
N GLN A 16 -2.57 -10.88 -5.26
CA GLN A 16 -1.40 -11.29 -6.03
C GLN A 16 -1.39 -10.69 -7.43
N GLU A 17 -2.56 -10.61 -8.09
CA GLU A 17 -2.66 -9.97 -9.40
C GLU A 17 -2.42 -8.45 -9.32
N LEU A 18 -2.92 -7.79 -8.26
CA LEU A 18 -2.59 -6.39 -8.00
C LEU A 18 -1.08 -6.19 -7.81
N ALA A 19 -0.42 -7.07 -7.04
CA ALA A 19 1.02 -7.04 -6.84
C ALA A 19 1.77 -7.27 -8.16
N ARG A 20 1.36 -8.26 -8.96
CA ARG A 20 1.95 -8.54 -10.28
C ARG A 20 1.81 -7.34 -11.21
N LEU A 21 0.61 -6.78 -11.35
CA LEU A 21 0.35 -5.63 -12.22
C LEU A 21 1.13 -4.39 -11.76
N ALA A 22 1.23 -4.14 -10.46
CA ALA A 22 2.01 -3.01 -9.93
C ALA A 22 3.52 -3.13 -10.24
N ASN A 23 4.05 -4.34 -10.39
CA ASN A 23 5.47 -4.58 -10.70
C ASN A 23 5.74 -4.67 -12.21
N VAL A 24 4.83 -5.29 -12.99
CA VAL A 24 4.98 -5.45 -14.44
C VAL A 24 4.67 -4.14 -15.19
N GLU A 25 3.60 -3.44 -14.81
CA GLU A 25 3.22 -2.14 -15.39
C GLU A 25 3.95 -1.01 -14.66
N THR A 26 5.22 -0.84 -15.00
CA THR A 26 6.12 0.10 -14.31
C THR A 26 5.68 1.56 -14.45
N PRO A 27 6.00 2.42 -13.45
CA PRO A 27 5.59 3.82 -13.48
C PRO A 27 6.27 4.60 -14.62
N LYS A 28 5.52 5.50 -15.26
CA LYS A 28 5.97 6.27 -16.42
C LYS A 28 6.15 7.74 -16.06
N LEU A 29 7.36 8.27 -16.24
CA LEU A 29 7.63 9.69 -16.11
C LEU A 29 7.09 10.44 -17.34
N ARG A 30 6.24 11.43 -17.09
CA ARG A 30 5.71 12.38 -18.06
C ARG A 30 6.24 13.75 -17.70
N THR A 31 7.31 14.17 -18.38
CA THR A 31 7.94 15.47 -18.14
C THR A 31 7.09 16.62 -18.66
N HIS A 32 6.42 16.42 -19.80
CA HIS A 32 5.62 17.45 -20.48
C HIS A 32 4.22 16.94 -20.85
N ASP A 33 3.28 17.87 -20.96
CA ASP A 33 1.95 17.64 -21.51
C ASP A 33 1.95 17.60 -23.05
N ARG A 34 0.78 17.36 -23.65
CA ARG A 34 0.63 17.32 -25.11
C ARG A 34 0.92 18.66 -25.81
N GLN A 35 0.96 19.76 -25.07
CA GLN A 35 1.20 21.11 -25.58
C GLN A 35 2.64 21.56 -25.32
N GLY A 36 3.50 20.67 -24.81
CA GLY A 36 4.91 20.96 -24.52
C GLY A 36 5.14 21.73 -23.22
N ARG A 37 4.15 21.85 -22.32
CA ARG A 37 4.35 22.46 -21.00
C ARG A 37 4.85 21.42 -20.02
N ARG A 38 5.79 21.81 -19.17
CA ARG A 38 6.35 20.94 -18.13
C ARG A 38 5.30 20.63 -17.06
N ILE A 39 5.18 19.35 -16.69
CA ILE A 39 4.24 18.83 -15.68
C ILE A 39 4.91 17.96 -14.62
N ASP A 40 6.05 17.34 -14.92
CA ASP A 40 6.83 16.50 -14.00
C ASP A 40 6.00 15.43 -13.25
N LEU A 41 5.09 14.75 -13.95
CA LEU A 41 4.22 13.73 -13.35
C LEU A 41 4.78 12.32 -13.53
N VAL A 42 4.59 11.46 -12.53
CA VAL A 42 4.81 10.03 -12.65
C VAL A 42 3.46 9.33 -12.61
N GLU A 43 3.13 8.63 -13.68
CA GLU A 43 1.88 7.89 -13.83
C GLU A 43 2.08 6.43 -13.40
N PHE A 44 1.24 5.94 -12.50
CA PHE A 44 1.27 4.58 -11.99
C PHE A 44 0.07 3.80 -12.48
N HIS A 45 0.22 2.46 -12.58
CA HIS A 45 -0.90 1.58 -12.85
C HIS A 45 -1.94 1.63 -11.70
N PRO A 46 -3.27 1.53 -11.97
CA PRO A 46 -4.30 1.54 -10.92
C PRO A 46 -4.10 0.53 -9.79
N ALA A 47 -3.43 -0.59 -10.07
CA ALA A 47 -3.08 -1.60 -9.08
C ALA A 47 -2.20 -1.05 -7.94
N TYR A 48 -1.23 -0.20 -8.27
CA TYR A 48 -0.40 0.48 -7.28
C TYR A 48 -1.25 1.35 -6.34
N HIS A 49 -2.18 2.12 -6.90
CA HIS A 49 -3.07 2.97 -6.11
C HIS A 49 -4.04 2.16 -5.23
N ALA A 50 -4.48 0.99 -5.68
CA ALA A 50 -5.31 0.09 -4.89
C ALA A 50 -4.55 -0.46 -3.66
N LEU A 51 -3.31 -0.93 -3.88
CA LEU A 51 -2.43 -1.40 -2.80
C LEU A 51 -2.14 -0.26 -1.80
N MET A 52 -1.79 0.93 -2.30
CA MET A 52 -1.54 2.10 -1.44
C MET A 52 -2.78 2.50 -0.63
N ARG A 53 -3.96 2.58 -1.26
CA ARG A 53 -5.22 2.90 -0.58
C ARG A 53 -5.49 1.95 0.57
N ARG A 54 -5.31 0.64 0.35
CA ARG A 54 -5.51 -0.38 1.38
C ARG A 54 -4.46 -0.29 2.49
N SER A 55 -3.19 -0.12 2.15
CA SER A 55 -2.10 0.02 3.14
C SER A 55 -2.27 1.26 4.03
N VAL A 56 -2.71 2.37 3.45
CA VAL A 56 -3.06 3.60 4.16
C VAL A 56 -4.26 3.38 5.09
N ALA A 57 -5.33 2.73 4.60
CA ALA A 57 -6.51 2.41 5.40
C ALA A 57 -6.21 1.47 6.58
N ASN A 58 -5.23 0.56 6.44
CA ASN A 58 -4.75 -0.29 7.54
C ASN A 58 -3.76 0.43 8.48
N GLY A 59 -3.53 1.73 8.30
CA GLY A 59 -2.68 2.53 9.18
C GLY A 59 -1.18 2.23 9.08
N LEU A 60 -0.70 1.56 8.02
CA LEU A 60 0.74 1.24 7.89
C LEU A 60 1.65 2.48 7.89
N HIS A 61 1.12 3.62 7.48
CA HIS A 61 1.83 4.89 7.47
C HIS A 61 1.75 5.67 8.79
N SER A 62 0.73 5.41 9.64
CA SER A 62 0.32 6.31 10.73
C SER A 62 0.10 5.66 12.10
N SER A 63 -0.19 4.35 12.18
CA SER A 63 -0.81 3.74 13.38
C SER A 63 -0.01 3.88 14.68
N VAL A 64 1.31 4.06 14.58
CA VAL A 64 2.17 4.31 15.74
C VAL A 64 1.98 5.69 16.36
N TRP A 65 1.42 6.63 15.61
CA TRP A 65 1.20 8.03 15.99
C TRP A 65 -0.26 8.33 16.34
N GLU A 66 -1.18 7.37 16.16
CA GLU A 66 -2.61 7.57 16.42
C GLU A 66 -2.92 7.45 17.92
N ASN A 67 -3.76 8.32 18.49
CA ASN A 67 -4.01 8.32 19.94
C ASN A 67 -5.12 7.35 20.40
N GLY A 68 -5.14 6.12 19.86
CA GLY A 68 -6.10 5.08 20.25
C GLY A 68 -5.61 4.20 21.41
N ASP A 69 -6.54 3.78 22.28
CA ASP A 69 -6.24 2.97 23.47
C ASP A 69 -5.93 1.49 23.16
N ALA A 70 -6.40 0.99 22.01
CA ALA A 70 -6.32 -0.42 21.66
C ALA A 70 -4.89 -0.97 21.51
N GLU A 71 -3.93 -0.11 21.14
CA GLU A 71 -2.55 -0.51 20.83
C GLU A 71 -1.50 0.09 21.80
N ILE A 72 -1.92 0.62 22.96
CA ILE A 72 -1.02 1.20 23.96
C ILE A 72 0.07 0.20 24.36
N GLY A 73 1.32 0.66 24.37
CA GLY A 73 2.51 -0.13 24.68
C GLY A 73 2.93 -1.14 23.62
N ARG A 74 2.15 -1.34 22.55
CA ARG A 74 2.37 -2.37 21.51
C ARG A 74 2.31 -1.85 20.07
N ARG A 75 2.12 -0.56 19.87
CA ARG A 75 1.95 0.09 18.55
C ARG A 75 2.96 -0.36 17.49
N HIS A 76 4.25 -0.37 17.84
CA HIS A 76 5.30 -0.80 16.90
C HIS A 76 5.21 -2.28 16.55
N GLN A 77 4.87 -3.14 17.52
CA GLN A 77 4.78 -4.59 17.34
C GLN A 77 3.58 -4.94 16.44
N VAL A 78 2.43 -4.32 16.69
CA VAL A 78 1.22 -4.53 15.87
C VAL A 78 1.44 -4.02 14.45
N ARG A 79 1.99 -2.81 14.29
CA ARG A 79 2.35 -2.27 12.97
C ARG A 79 3.37 -3.15 12.26
N ALA A 80 4.38 -3.66 12.95
CA ALA A 80 5.39 -4.55 12.37
C ALA A 80 4.79 -5.87 11.87
N ALA A 81 3.84 -6.46 12.61
CA ALA A 81 3.13 -7.65 12.15
C ALA A 81 2.31 -7.38 10.87
N ARG A 82 1.60 -6.25 10.81
CA ARG A 82 0.89 -5.84 9.58
C ARG A 82 1.85 -5.62 8.41
N PHE A 83 2.99 -4.97 8.67
CA PHE A 83 4.02 -4.71 7.68
C PHE A 83 4.65 -6.00 7.14
N TYR A 84 4.99 -6.94 8.03
CA TYR A 84 5.55 -8.25 7.67
C TYR A 84 4.63 -9.03 6.72
N LEU A 85 3.33 -9.07 6.99
CA LEU A 85 2.38 -9.73 6.10
C LEU A 85 2.24 -9.01 4.76
N THR A 86 2.20 -7.68 4.78
CA THR A 86 2.03 -6.89 3.55
C THR A 86 3.25 -6.99 2.63
N ALA A 87 4.44 -7.19 3.19
CA ALA A 87 5.68 -7.38 2.44
C ALA A 87 5.76 -8.72 1.68
N GLN A 88 4.79 -9.62 1.87
CA GLN A 88 4.72 -10.91 1.16
C GLN A 88 3.96 -10.81 -0.18
N LEU A 89 3.40 -9.64 -0.51
CA LEU A 89 2.79 -9.32 -1.80
C LEU A 89 3.85 -8.84 -2.80
#